data_AF-A0A5J5CX18-F1
#
_entry.id   AF-A0A5J5CX18-F1
#
_cell.length_a   1.000
_cell.length_b   1.000
_cell.length_c   1.000
_cell.angle_alpha   90.00
_cell.angle_beta   90.00
_cell.angle_gamma   90.00
#
_symmetry.space_group_name_H-M   'P 1'
#
loop_
_entity.id
_entity.type
_entity.pdbx_description
1 polymer ?
#
loop_
_entity_poly.entity_id
_entity_poly.type
_entity_poly.pdbx_seq_one_letter_code
_entity_poly.pdbx_strand_id
1 'polypeptide(L)'
;MAARQKSLKHRQENINTTFESSIDSTAVEEKLFGQAEEDEDGDGDDDGPVVFICGKCKLPVGDSMSWDGSEDCQNQIRLKRCNSVLGMVYASTPKNLDHKRFAFCLNVADIESYVLGSASQMLAAEGPKEQPVTLEYRGIVEQQLTEMKMLVMSMAQRLEEIDAGLQEECVVA
;
A
#
# COMPACT_ATOMS: atom_id res chain seq x y z
N MET A 1 19.60 71.87 -6.78
CA MET A 1 20.76 71.57 -7.66
C MET A 1 20.95 70.07 -7.71
N ALA A 2 21.30 69.56 -8.89
CA ALA A 2 21.31 68.16 -9.30
C ALA A 2 22.46 67.33 -8.75
N ALA A 3 22.33 65.99 -8.77
CA ALA A 3 23.26 65.02 -9.41
C ALA A 3 23.05 63.61 -8.80
N ARG A 4 22.54 62.65 -9.58
CA ARG A 4 23.26 61.67 -10.43
C ARG A 4 23.45 60.30 -9.76
N GLN A 5 22.87 59.30 -10.41
CA GLN A 5 23.10 57.86 -10.28
C GLN A 5 24.58 57.48 -10.47
N LYS A 6 25.01 56.36 -9.88
CA LYS A 6 26.03 55.48 -10.45
C LYS A 6 25.67 54.01 -10.30
N SER A 7 26.09 53.29 -11.35
CA SER A 7 25.75 51.94 -11.77
C SER A 7 26.67 50.87 -11.18
N LEU A 8 26.08 49.69 -10.97
CA LEU A 8 26.58 48.30 -11.10
C LEU A 8 28.10 48.05 -11.14
N LYS A 9 28.56 47.07 -10.33
CA LYS A 9 29.10 45.79 -10.84
C LYS A 9 29.50 44.80 -9.72
N HIS A 10 28.99 43.58 -9.89
CA HIS A 10 29.68 42.28 -9.86
C HIS A 10 30.48 41.85 -8.60
N ARG A 11 30.01 40.77 -7.96
CA ARG A 11 30.89 39.68 -7.48
C ARG A 11 30.11 38.36 -7.35
N GLN A 12 30.41 37.41 -8.24
CA GLN A 12 30.11 35.99 -8.07
C GLN A 12 30.97 35.44 -6.93
N GLU A 13 30.46 34.46 -6.18
CA GLU A 13 31.27 33.33 -5.72
C GLU A 13 30.40 32.14 -5.31
N ASN A 14 30.81 30.96 -5.79
CA ASN A 14 30.23 29.64 -5.59
C ASN A 14 30.18 29.25 -4.11
N ILE A 15 29.18 28.46 -3.73
CA ILE A 15 29.22 27.70 -2.48
C ILE A 15 28.68 26.30 -2.73
N ASN A 16 29.59 25.33 -2.89
CA ASN A 16 29.32 23.93 -2.62
C ASN A 16 29.70 23.68 -1.17
N THR A 17 28.77 23.33 -0.28
CA THR A 17 29.08 22.54 0.91
C THR A 17 27.84 21.80 1.42
N THR A 18 27.94 20.48 1.39
CA THR A 18 27.26 19.49 2.21
C THR A 18 27.20 19.90 3.69
N PHE A 19 26.04 19.66 4.31
CA PHE A 19 25.83 19.13 5.67
C PHE A 19 24.88 19.94 6.56
N GLU A 20 24.02 19.15 7.18
CA GLU A 20 23.47 19.29 8.54
C GLU A 20 22.04 19.79 8.75
N SER A 21 21.33 18.89 9.40
CA SER A 21 19.95 18.88 9.85
C SER A 21 19.70 19.86 10.99
N SER A 22 18.65 20.68 10.82
CA SER A 22 17.79 21.12 11.93
C SER A 22 16.61 21.86 11.33
N ILE A 23 15.47 21.17 11.22
CA ILE A 23 14.19 21.83 10.98
C ILE A 23 13.32 21.54 12.19
N ASP A 24 13.04 22.60 12.92
CA ASP A 24 12.23 22.65 14.14
C ASP A 24 10.80 22.18 13.83
N SER A 25 10.34 21.10 14.47
CA SER A 25 9.09 20.39 14.17
C SER A 25 7.84 21.01 14.81
N THR A 26 7.84 22.30 15.14
CA THR A 26 6.78 22.90 15.98
C THR A 26 5.97 24.02 15.29
N ALA A 27 6.11 24.22 13.98
CA ALA A 27 5.43 25.31 13.26
C ALA A 27 4.44 24.87 12.15
N VAL A 28 4.11 23.58 12.04
CA VAL A 28 3.19 23.07 10.99
C VAL A 28 2.06 22.23 11.58
N GLU A 29 1.39 22.72 12.63
CA GLU A 29 0.16 22.07 13.13
C GLU A 29 -1.08 22.99 13.14
N GLU A 30 -0.94 24.30 12.94
CA GLU A 30 -2.10 25.22 13.04
C GLU A 30 -2.74 25.63 11.70
N LYS A 31 -2.38 25.01 10.57
CA LYS A 31 -2.94 25.41 9.25
C LYS A 31 -3.50 24.30 8.36
N LEU A 32 -3.80 23.11 8.92
CA LEU A 32 -4.48 22.03 8.17
C LEU A 32 -5.94 21.77 8.58
N PHE A 33 -6.47 22.45 9.60
CA PHE A 33 -7.88 22.36 9.97
C PHE A 33 -8.55 23.71 9.69
N GLY A 34 -8.84 23.93 8.40
CA GLY A 34 -9.75 24.99 7.96
C GLY A 34 -11.12 24.79 8.61
N GLN A 35 -11.70 25.91 9.02
CA GLN A 35 -12.90 26.06 9.86
C GLN A 35 -14.10 25.24 9.40
N ALA A 36 -14.85 24.77 10.39
CA ALA A 36 -16.27 24.47 10.23
C ALA A 36 -17.00 25.76 9.84
N GLU A 37 -17.34 25.88 8.57
CA GLU A 37 -18.35 26.81 8.07
C GLU A 37 -19.54 25.95 7.64
N GLU A 38 -20.64 26.12 8.38
CA GLU A 38 -21.96 25.59 8.05
C GLU A 38 -22.49 26.40 6.86
N ASP A 39 -22.23 25.93 5.65
CA ASP A 39 -22.97 26.33 4.46
C ASP A 39 -23.77 25.11 3.96
N GLU A 40 -25.04 25.04 4.38
CA GLU A 40 -26.05 24.26 3.65
C GLU A 40 -26.29 24.98 2.31
N ASP A 41 -25.93 24.33 1.20
CA ASP A 41 -26.62 24.32 -0.11
C ASP A 41 -25.64 23.92 -1.23
N GLY A 42 -25.47 22.61 -1.40
CA GLY A 42 -24.67 22.04 -2.49
C GLY A 42 -24.86 20.54 -2.57
N ASP A 43 -25.97 20.10 -3.16
CA ASP A 43 -26.18 18.73 -3.64
C ASP A 43 -25.15 18.44 -4.75
N GLY A 44 -23.95 18.08 -4.34
CA GLY A 44 -22.91 17.56 -5.19
C GLY A 44 -22.74 16.09 -4.86
N ASP A 45 -23.37 15.22 -5.65
CA ASP A 45 -23.02 13.81 -5.72
C ASP A 45 -21.56 13.71 -6.20
N ASP A 46 -20.59 13.89 -5.29
CA ASP A 46 -19.17 13.65 -5.56
C ASP A 46 -18.94 12.14 -5.55
N ASP A 47 -19.45 11.47 -6.58
CA ASP A 47 -19.08 10.11 -6.97
C ASP A 47 -17.62 10.17 -7.43
N GLY A 48 -16.72 10.17 -6.44
CA GLY A 48 -15.28 10.18 -6.64
C GLY A 48 -14.83 8.97 -7.49
N PRO A 49 -13.59 8.99 -8.00
CA PRO A 49 -13.10 7.95 -8.89
C PRO A 49 -13.19 6.57 -8.22
N VAL A 50 -13.82 5.60 -8.92
CA VAL A 50 -14.06 4.24 -8.41
C VAL A 50 -12.98 3.28 -8.88
N VAL A 51 -12.48 2.46 -7.96
CA VAL A 51 -11.61 1.32 -8.24
C VAL A 51 -12.40 0.03 -8.12
N PHE A 52 -12.30 -0.83 -9.13
CA PHE A 52 -12.88 -2.17 -9.10
C PHE A 52 -11.89 -3.18 -8.55
N ILE A 53 -12.37 -3.98 -7.61
CA ILE A 53 -11.59 -4.93 -6.82
C ILE A 53 -12.24 -6.31 -6.95
N CYS A 54 -11.44 -7.37 -7.06
CA CYS A 54 -12.00 -8.73 -7.00
C CYS A 54 -12.58 -9.03 -5.61
N GLY A 55 -13.83 -9.49 -5.56
CA GLY A 55 -14.50 -9.82 -4.29
C GLY A 55 -13.82 -10.94 -3.50
N LYS A 56 -13.09 -11.85 -4.17
CA LYS A 56 -12.43 -13.01 -3.54
C LYS A 56 -11.04 -12.68 -2.99
N CYS A 57 -10.20 -12.02 -3.76
CA CYS A 57 -8.79 -11.82 -3.42
C CYS A 57 -8.40 -10.37 -3.08
N LYS A 58 -9.38 -9.46 -3.15
CA LYS A 58 -9.24 -8.02 -2.85
C LYS A 58 -8.16 -7.30 -3.66
N LEU A 59 -7.82 -7.83 -4.83
CA LEU A 59 -6.84 -7.23 -5.75
C LEU A 59 -7.55 -6.29 -6.75
N PRO A 60 -6.99 -5.11 -7.06
CA PRO A 60 -7.51 -4.25 -8.12
C PRO A 60 -7.56 -4.99 -9.43
N VAL A 61 -8.69 -4.96 -10.15
CA VAL A 61 -8.83 -5.73 -11.39
C VAL A 61 -7.99 -5.12 -12.51
N GLY A 62 -7.63 -3.84 -12.46
CA GLY A 62 -7.10 -3.08 -13.62
C GLY A 62 -5.60 -2.75 -13.64
N ASP A 63 -4.76 -3.30 -12.78
CA ASP A 63 -3.31 -3.06 -12.83
C ASP A 63 -2.55 -4.03 -13.74
N SER A 64 -1.32 -3.66 -14.13
CA SER A 64 -0.48 -4.41 -15.06
C SER A 64 -0.10 -5.82 -14.58
N MET A 65 -0.28 -6.13 -13.31
CA MET A 65 0.04 -7.44 -12.72
C MET A 65 -1.19 -8.32 -12.48
N SER A 66 -2.39 -7.76 -12.55
CA SER A 66 -3.60 -8.44 -12.07
C SER A 66 -4.16 -9.50 -13.00
N TRP A 67 -4.04 -9.31 -14.31
CA TRP A 67 -4.61 -10.25 -15.28
C TRP A 67 -3.71 -11.45 -15.48
N ASP A 68 -4.26 -12.64 -15.28
CA ASP A 68 -3.67 -13.84 -15.87
C ASP A 68 -4.04 -13.85 -17.35
N GLY A 69 -3.14 -14.33 -18.21
CA GLY A 69 -3.38 -14.35 -19.65
C GLY A 69 -4.72 -15.02 -19.99
N SER A 70 -5.37 -14.58 -21.07
CA SER A 70 -6.57 -15.24 -21.56
C SER A 70 -6.21 -16.68 -21.93
N GLU A 71 -6.75 -17.67 -21.22
CA GLU A 71 -6.72 -19.05 -21.70
C GLU A 71 -7.55 -19.11 -22.99
N ASP A 72 -6.83 -19.20 -24.10
CA ASP A 72 -7.24 -18.88 -25.47
C ASP A 72 -8.43 -19.72 -25.96
N CYS A 73 -8.70 -20.85 -25.30
CA CYS A 73 -9.80 -21.74 -25.63
C CYS A 73 -11.15 -21.32 -25.00
N GLN A 74 -11.15 -20.53 -23.93
CA GLN A 74 -12.36 -20.28 -23.13
C GLN A 74 -12.81 -18.82 -23.09
N ASN A 75 -12.02 -17.88 -23.64
CA ASN A 75 -12.34 -16.45 -23.64
C ASN A 75 -12.65 -15.90 -22.23
N GLN A 76 -12.10 -16.51 -21.17
CA GLN A 76 -12.37 -16.16 -19.78
C GLN A 76 -11.32 -15.18 -19.25
N ILE A 77 -11.76 -14.24 -18.42
CA ILE A 77 -10.91 -13.30 -17.71
C ILE A 77 -10.63 -13.90 -16.33
N ARG A 78 -9.35 -14.11 -15.99
CA ARG A 78 -8.91 -14.64 -14.70
C ARG A 78 -7.85 -13.74 -14.08
N LEU A 79 -7.76 -13.74 -12.75
CA LEU A 79 -6.68 -13.08 -12.02
C LEU A 79 -5.62 -14.07 -11.58
N LYS A 80 -4.34 -13.66 -11.67
CA LYS A 80 -3.19 -14.50 -11.28
C LYS A 80 -3.24 -15.00 -9.84
N ARG A 81 -3.82 -14.19 -8.94
CA ARG A 81 -3.78 -14.45 -7.49
C ARG A 81 -4.76 -15.54 -7.05
N CYS A 82 -5.96 -15.60 -7.64
CA CYS A 82 -7.03 -16.48 -7.16
C CYS A 82 -7.57 -17.43 -8.22
N ASN A 83 -7.09 -17.36 -9.46
CA ASN A 83 -7.53 -18.20 -10.60
C ASN A 83 -9.05 -18.24 -10.84
N SER A 84 -9.80 -17.36 -10.18
CA SER A 84 -11.25 -17.26 -10.32
C SER A 84 -11.55 -16.61 -11.66
N VAL A 85 -12.57 -17.14 -12.33
CA VAL A 85 -13.18 -16.47 -13.47
C VAL A 85 -13.85 -15.21 -12.95
N LEU A 86 -13.45 -14.06 -13.47
CA LEU A 86 -14.07 -12.77 -13.22
C LEU A 86 -15.04 -12.37 -14.33
N GLY A 87 -14.92 -12.98 -15.50
CA GLY A 87 -15.69 -12.55 -16.66
C GLY A 87 -15.23 -13.21 -17.94
N MET A 88 -15.53 -12.57 -19.07
CA MET A 88 -15.22 -13.06 -20.40
C MET A 88 -15.01 -11.94 -21.42
N VAL A 89 -14.40 -12.28 -22.55
CA VAL A 89 -14.22 -11.39 -23.71
C VAL A 89 -14.91 -11.99 -24.92
N TYR A 90 -15.86 -11.28 -25.52
CA TYR A 90 -16.56 -11.77 -26.70
C TYR A 90 -15.70 -11.60 -27.96
N ALA A 91 -15.29 -12.72 -28.58
CA ALA A 91 -14.58 -12.70 -29.86
C ALA A 91 -15.54 -12.49 -31.05
N SER A 92 -16.72 -13.10 -30.99
CA SER A 92 -17.78 -12.97 -32.00
C SER A 92 -19.10 -12.57 -31.34
N THR A 93 -19.78 -11.60 -31.93
CA THR A 93 -21.04 -11.02 -31.42
C THR A 93 -22.01 -10.80 -32.57
N PRO A 94 -23.33 -10.96 -32.34
CA PRO A 94 -24.34 -10.48 -33.29
C PRO A 94 -24.28 -8.94 -33.43
N LYS A 95 -24.80 -8.41 -34.55
CA LYS A 95 -24.70 -6.98 -34.90
C LYS A 95 -25.21 -6.01 -33.81
N ASN A 96 -26.21 -6.41 -33.03
CA ASN A 96 -26.77 -5.60 -31.94
C ASN A 96 -25.89 -5.59 -30.67
N LEU A 97 -24.90 -6.47 -30.57
CA LEU A 97 -23.97 -6.60 -29.44
C LEU A 97 -22.52 -6.31 -29.83
N ASP A 98 -22.26 -5.80 -31.04
CA ASP A 98 -20.90 -5.50 -31.51
C ASP A 98 -20.16 -4.50 -30.63
N HIS A 99 -20.87 -3.63 -29.91
CA HIS A 99 -20.29 -2.73 -28.91
C HIS A 99 -19.66 -3.46 -27.71
N LYS A 100 -19.94 -4.75 -27.52
CA LYS A 100 -19.31 -5.60 -26.49
C LYS A 100 -18.19 -6.47 -27.04
N ARG A 101 -17.98 -6.50 -28.37
CA ARG A 101 -16.91 -7.28 -28.97
C ARG A 101 -15.57 -6.73 -28.53
N PHE A 102 -14.66 -7.61 -28.14
CA PHE A 102 -13.35 -7.24 -27.60
C PHE A 102 -13.40 -6.36 -26.33
N ALA A 103 -14.57 -6.21 -25.72
CA ALA A 103 -14.71 -5.54 -24.43
C ALA A 103 -14.54 -6.57 -23.29
N PHE A 104 -13.90 -6.14 -22.21
CA PHE A 104 -13.80 -6.94 -20.99
C PHE A 104 -15.14 -6.93 -20.26
N CYS A 105 -15.85 -8.05 -20.30
CA CYS A 105 -17.17 -8.18 -19.68
C CYS A 105 -17.03 -8.91 -18.34
N LEU A 106 -17.11 -8.15 -17.26
CA LEU A 106 -16.90 -8.66 -15.91
C LEU A 106 -18.24 -9.02 -15.23
N ASN A 107 -18.21 -10.03 -14.37
CA ASN A 107 -19.34 -10.44 -13.56
C ASN A 107 -19.44 -9.55 -12.32
N VAL A 108 -20.57 -8.84 -12.18
CA VAL A 108 -20.81 -7.93 -11.04
C VAL A 108 -20.80 -8.68 -9.71
N ALA A 109 -21.21 -9.96 -9.68
CA ALA A 109 -21.21 -10.75 -8.45
C ALA A 109 -19.80 -11.06 -7.91
N ASP A 110 -18.77 -11.01 -8.77
CA ASP A 110 -17.39 -11.32 -8.39
C ASP A 110 -16.53 -10.05 -8.22
N ILE A 111 -17.13 -8.86 -8.33
CA ILE A 111 -16.46 -7.55 -8.27
C ILE A 111 -17.05 -6.66 -7.19
N GLU A 112 -16.16 -5.98 -6.49
CA GLU A 112 -16.46 -4.92 -5.54
C GLU A 112 -15.97 -3.58 -6.07
N SER A 113 -16.61 -2.50 -5.64
CA SER A 113 -16.23 -1.12 -5.96
C SER A 113 -15.76 -0.40 -4.71
N TYR A 114 -14.66 0.33 -4.83
CA TYR A 114 -14.16 1.23 -3.79
C TYR A 114 -14.04 2.63 -4.36
N VAL A 115 -14.73 3.59 -3.75
CA VAL A 115 -14.64 5.00 -4.14
C VAL A 115 -13.39 5.61 -3.47
N LEU A 116 -12.49 6.16 -4.29
CA LEU A 116 -11.26 6.80 -3.79
C LEU A 116 -11.60 8.07 -3.03
N GLY A 117 -10.94 8.27 -1.89
CA GLY A 117 -11.20 9.42 -1.03
C GLY A 117 -12.36 9.22 -0.04
N SER A 118 -13.16 8.16 -0.18
CA SER A 118 -14.26 7.82 0.73
C SER A 118 -13.81 7.19 2.06
N ALA A 119 -12.64 7.56 2.56
CA ALA A 119 -12.06 7.08 3.83
C ALA A 119 -12.88 7.45 5.09
N SER A 120 -14.10 7.98 4.93
CA SER A 120 -15.14 8.04 5.96
C SER A 120 -15.89 6.71 6.13
N GLN A 121 -15.80 5.78 5.17
CA GLN A 121 -16.33 4.43 5.33
C GLN A 121 -15.34 3.61 6.16
N MET A 122 -15.44 3.76 7.47
CA MET A 122 -14.86 2.82 8.41
C MET A 122 -15.36 1.43 8.02
N LEU A 123 -14.46 0.56 7.54
CA LEU A 123 -14.55 -0.83 7.98
C LEU A 123 -14.68 -0.72 9.49
N ALA A 124 -15.79 -1.20 10.04
CA ALA A 124 -15.87 -1.48 11.47
C ALA A 124 -14.82 -2.55 11.76
N ALA A 125 -13.56 -2.13 11.83
CA ALA A 125 -12.57 -2.77 12.64
C ALA A 125 -13.05 -2.51 14.06
N GLU A 126 -13.93 -3.37 14.55
CA GLU A 126 -14.02 -3.68 15.97
C GLU A 126 -12.72 -4.39 16.41
N GLY A 127 -11.60 -3.72 16.16
CA GLY A 127 -10.24 -4.13 16.49
C GLY A 127 -9.50 -2.87 16.94
N PRO A 128 -8.65 -2.95 17.98
CA PRO A 128 -7.87 -1.80 18.43
C PRO A 128 -7.14 -1.18 17.23
N LYS A 129 -7.01 0.15 17.23
CA LYS A 129 -6.33 0.97 16.22
C LYS A 129 -4.95 0.39 15.83
N GLU A 130 -4.92 -0.59 14.95
CA GLU A 130 -3.69 -1.09 14.37
C GLU A 130 -3.33 -0.14 13.23
N GLN A 131 -2.38 0.73 13.55
CA GLN A 131 -1.65 1.56 12.62
C GLN A 131 -1.34 0.75 11.35
N PRO A 132 -1.57 1.28 10.14
CA PRO A 132 -1.28 0.54 8.91
C PRO A 132 0.16 0.04 8.99
N VAL A 133 0.36 -1.25 8.75
CA VAL A 133 1.69 -1.89 8.80
C VAL A 133 2.55 -1.23 7.74
N THR A 134 3.31 -0.22 8.14
CA THR A 134 4.29 0.43 7.26
C THR A 134 5.41 -0.56 6.99
N LEU A 135 6.02 -0.46 5.81
CA LEU A 135 7.15 -1.32 5.41
C LEU A 135 8.25 -1.29 6.49
N GLU A 136 8.52 -0.11 7.04
CA GLU A 136 9.50 0.09 8.11
C GLU A 136 9.13 -0.68 9.39
N TYR A 137 7.87 -0.65 9.83
CA TYR A 137 7.43 -1.40 11.02
C TYR A 137 7.56 -2.91 10.83
N ARG A 138 7.24 -3.43 9.65
CA ARG A 138 7.45 -4.85 9.32
C ARG A 138 8.93 -5.24 9.44
N GLY A 139 9.83 -4.43 8.90
CA GLY A 139 11.27 -4.66 8.99
C GLY A 139 11.77 -4.70 10.43
N ILE A 140 11.30 -3.78 11.27
CA ILE A 140 11.63 -3.72 12.69
C ILE A 140 11.15 -4.97 13.43
N VAL A 141 9.91 -5.40 13.20
CA VAL A 141 9.33 -6.60 13.85
C VAL A 141 10.05 -7.87 13.40
N GLU A 142 10.37 -8.00 12.11
CA GLU A 142 11.14 -9.15 11.58
C GLU A 142 12.56 -9.22 12.17
N GLN A 143 13.21 -8.07 12.35
CA GLN A 143 14.52 -7.99 12.99
C GLN A 143 14.42 -8.40 14.47
N GLN A 144 13.46 -7.85 15.22
CA GLN A 144 13.25 -8.22 16.62
C GLN A 144 12.93 -9.72 16.79
N LEU A 145 12.11 -10.29 15.90
CA LEU A 145 11.80 -11.71 15.90
C LEU A 145 13.06 -12.55 15.62
N THR A 146 13.94 -12.08 14.74
CA THR A 146 15.20 -12.77 14.42
C THR A 146 16.16 -12.74 15.60
N GLU A 147 16.29 -11.60 16.29
CA GLU A 147 17.09 -11.47 17.51
C GLU A 147 16.55 -12.37 18.63
N MET A 148 15.23 -12.36 18.84
CA MET A 148 14.58 -13.24 19.82
C MET A 148 14.78 -14.72 19.47
N LYS A 149 14.69 -15.08 18.19
CA LYS A 149 14.94 -16.44 17.72
C LYS A 149 16.38 -16.88 17.97
N MET A 150 17.36 -16.02 17.69
CA MET A 150 18.77 -16.34 17.97
C MET A 150 19.01 -16.55 19.47
N LEU A 151 18.42 -15.71 20.32
CA LEU A 151 18.53 -15.86 21.77
C LEU A 151 17.94 -17.19 22.26
N VAL A 152 16.73 -17.55 21.78
CA VAL A 152 16.08 -18.81 22.14
C VAL A 152 16.87 -20.02 21.64
N MET A 153 17.38 -19.97 20.41
CA MET A 153 18.21 -21.06 19.87
C MET A 153 19.52 -21.23 20.66
N SER A 154 20.16 -20.14 21.08
CA SER A 154 21.35 -20.20 21.94
C SER A 154 21.03 -20.79 23.32
N MET A 155 19.88 -20.46 23.90
CA MET A 155 19.43 -21.08 25.15
C MET A 155 19.16 -22.57 24.99
N ALA A 156 18.51 -22.98 23.90
CA ALA A 156 18.26 -24.39 23.59
C ALA A 156 19.57 -25.18 23.41
N GLN A 157 20.55 -24.62 22.70
CA GLN A 157 21.86 -25.25 22.52
C GLN A 157 22.56 -25.49 23.87
N ARG A 158 22.58 -24.48 24.75
CA ARG A 158 23.20 -24.64 26.07
C ARG A 158 22.48 -25.66 26.96
N LEU A 159 21.16 -25.81 26.81
CA LEU A 159 20.42 -26.86 27.52
C LEU A 159 20.77 -28.25 26.99
N GLU A 160 20.94 -28.41 25.68
CA GLU A 160 21.35 -29.67 25.06
C GLU A 160 22.76 -30.11 25.50
N GLU A 161 23.69 -29.16 25.64
CA GLU A 161 25.03 -29.41 26.20
C GLU A 161 24.99 -29.88 27.66
N ILE A 162 24.07 -29.34 28.47
CA ILE A 162 23.89 -29.75 29.88
C ILE A 162 23.22 -31.13 29.97
N ASP A 163 22.20 -31.40 29.16
CA ASP A 163 21.52 -32.70 29.13
C ASP A 163 22.45 -33.83 28.67
N ALA A 164 23.34 -33.56 27.70
CA ALA A 164 24.36 -34.52 27.28
C ALA A 164 25.38 -34.82 28.40
N GLY A 165 25.80 -33.80 29.16
CA GLY A 165 26.70 -33.97 30.30
C GLY A 165 26.08 -34.78 31.45
N LEU A 166 24.77 -34.64 31.68
CA LEU A 166 24.04 -35.41 32.70
C LEU A 166 23.83 -36.89 32.29
N GLN A 167 23.75 -37.20 31.00
CA GLN A 167 23.67 -38.58 30.53
C GLN A 167 24.99 -39.34 30.73
N GLU A 168 26.14 -38.69 30.53
CA GLU A 168 27.47 -39.29 30.76
C GLU A 168 27.67 -39.68 32.24
N GLU A 169 27.15 -38.88 33.18
CA GLU A 169 27.25 -39.16 34.63
C GLU A 169 26.33 -40.32 35.07
N CYS A 170 25.25 -40.59 34.33
CA CYS A 170 24.27 -41.63 34.66
C CYS A 170 24.63 -43.04 34.12
N VAL A 171 25.63 -43.18 33.24
CA VAL A 171 26.09 -44.48 32.70
C VAL A 171 27.24 -45.08 33.55
N VAL A 172 27.82 -44.31 34.47
CA VAL A 172 28.98 -44.72 35.28
C VAL A 172 28.63 -45.00 36.76
N ALA A 173 27.34 -44.96 37.12
CA ALA A 173 26.82 -45.37 38.44
C ALA A 173 26.03 -46.68 38.34
#